data_AF-A0A1E7ER53-F1
#
_entry.id   AF-A0A1E7ER53-F1
#
_cell.length_a   1.000
_cell.length_b   1.000
_cell.length_c   1.000
_cell.angle_alpha   90.00
_cell.angle_beta   90.00
_cell.angle_gamma   90.00
#
_symmetry.space_group_name_H-M   'P 1'
#
loop_
_entity.id
_entity.type
_entity.pdbx_description
1 polymer ?
#
loop_
_entity_poly.entity_id
_entity_poly.type
_entity_poly.pdbx_seq_one_letter_code
_entity_poly.pdbx_strand_id
1 'polypeptide(L)' 'DDDVCAICADGGKLIVCDGCEKSYHNHCLDPPLDEVPQGDWFCPKCCKSD' A
#
# COMPACT_ATOMS: atom_id res chain seq x y z
N ASP A 1 5.63 -15.00 -6.62
CA ASP A 1 4.66 -15.14 -5.53
C ASP A 1 5.18 -14.26 -4.39
N ASP A 2 5.11 -12.95 -4.59
CA ASP A 2 5.76 -11.94 -3.71
C ASP A 2 4.76 -10.81 -3.42
N ASP A 3 3.49 -11.17 -3.20
CA ASP A 3 2.45 -10.22 -2.84
C ASP A 3 2.30 -10.21 -1.33
N VAL A 4 3.34 -9.72 -0.65
CA VAL A 4 3.35 -9.51 0.81
C VAL A 4 3.37 -8.03 1.14
N CYS A 5 2.81 -7.68 2.29
CA CYS A 5 2.86 -6.32 2.78
C CYS A 5 4.31 -5.88 2.99
N ALA A 6 4.73 -4.78 2.36
CA ALA A 6 6.09 -4.24 2.51
C ALA A 6 6.38 -3.67 3.93
N ILE A 7 5.46 -3.79 4.87
CA ILE A 7 5.58 -3.31 6.26
C ILE A 7 5.63 -4.50 7.25
N CYS A 8 4.66 -5.41 7.18
CA CYS A 8 4.59 -6.57 8.10
C CYS A 8 5.08 -7.89 7.47
N ALA A 9 5.43 -7.90 6.18
CA ALA A 9 5.82 -9.08 5.41
C ALA A 9 4.80 -10.22 5.41
N ASP A 10 3.52 -9.88 5.62
CA ASP A 10 2.40 -10.83 5.62
C ASP A 10 1.51 -10.64 4.39
N GLY A 11 0.92 -11.74 3.91
CA GLY A 11 -0.04 -11.75 2.82
C GLY A 11 -1.44 -11.34 3.28
N GLY A 12 -2.42 -11.33 2.37
CA GLY A 12 -3.82 -11.07 2.69
C GLY A 12 -4.43 -9.96 1.84
N LYS A 13 -5.17 -9.04 2.47
CA LYS A 13 -5.87 -7.95 1.76
C LYS A 13 -4.94 -6.77 1.57
N LEU A 14 -4.19 -6.80 0.48
CA LEU A 14 -3.18 -5.80 0.15
C LEU A 14 -3.68 -4.85 -0.94
N ILE A 15 -3.18 -3.63 -0.89
CA ILE A 15 -3.34 -2.60 -1.90
C ILE A 15 -1.98 -2.38 -2.56
N VAL A 16 -1.95 -2.35 -3.88
CA VAL A 16 -0.72 -2.13 -4.65
C VAL A 16 -0.59 -0.63 -4.93
N CYS A 17 0.59 -0.09 -4.70
CA CYS A 17 0.94 1.26 -5.09
C CYS A 17 1.20 1.32 -6.60
N ASP A 18 0.51 2.20 -7.32
CA ASP A 18 0.67 2.35 -8.77
C ASP A 18 2.04 2.98 -9.15
N GLY A 19 2.67 3.72 -8.22
CA GLY A 19 3.95 4.38 -8.47
C GLY A 19 5.21 3.54 -8.16
N CYS A 20 5.13 2.53 -7.30
CA CYS A 20 6.29 1.70 -6.95
C CYS A 20 6.01 0.20 -6.92
N GLU A 21 4.82 -0.23 -7.33
CA GLU A 21 4.40 -1.64 -7.45
C GLU A 21 4.51 -2.44 -6.14
N LYS A 22 4.55 -1.75 -4.99
CA LYS A 22 4.62 -2.38 -3.66
C LYS A 22 3.24 -2.59 -3.06
N SER A 23 3.09 -3.70 -2.36
CA SER A 23 1.85 -4.12 -1.70
C SER A 23 1.82 -3.69 -0.22
N TYR A 24 0.67 -3.19 0.24
CA TYR A 24 0.48 -2.68 1.60
C TYR A 24 -0.90 -3.03 2.16
N HIS A 25 -0.98 -3.33 3.46
CA HIS A 25 -2.28 -3.39 4.13
C HIS A 25 -2.82 -1.98 4.41
N ASN A 26 -4.15 -1.82 4.33
CA ASN A 26 -4.83 -0.57 4.69
C ASN A 26 -4.42 -0.06 6.08
N HIS A 27 -4.32 -0.97 7.05
CA HIS A 27 -4.01 -0.68 8.45
C HIS A 27 -2.51 -0.56 8.74
N CYS A 28 -1.63 -1.06 7.86
CA CYS A 28 -0.19 -0.91 8.03
C CYS A 28 0.30 0.47 7.56
N LEU A 29 -0.50 1.19 6.78
CA LEU A 29 -0.19 2.53 6.31
C LEU A 29 -0.30 3.56 7.44
N ASP A 30 0.43 4.66 7.31
CA ASP A 30 0.40 5.80 8.23
C ASP A 30 0.14 7.09 7.43
N PRO A 31 -1.05 7.71 7.55
CA PRO A 31 -2.22 7.23 8.30
C PRO A 31 -2.85 5.96 7.69
N PRO A 32 -3.54 5.12 8.48
CA PRO A 32 -4.22 3.94 7.97
C PRO A 32 -5.41 4.33 7.08
N LEU A 33 -5.66 3.55 6.04
CA LEU A 33 -6.82 3.71 5.18
C LEU A 33 -8.02 2.97 5.79
N ASP A 34 -9.15 3.65 5.93
CA ASP A 34 -10.41 3.01 6.34
C ASP A 34 -10.96 2.08 5.25
N GLU A 35 -10.76 2.43 3.98
CA GLU A 35 -11.28 1.67 2.83
C GLU A 35 -10.23 1.48 1.73
N VAL A 36 -10.47 0.52 0.84
CA VAL A 36 -9.63 0.34 -0.35
C VAL A 36 -10.01 1.46 -1.33
N PRO A 37 -9.06 2.31 -1.74
CA PRO A 37 -9.32 3.39 -2.69
C PRO A 37 -9.83 2.83 -4.02
N GLN A 38 -10.81 3.50 -4.61
CA GLN A 38 -11.24 3.21 -5.98
C GLN A 38 -10.36 3.96 -6.97
N GLY A 39 -9.69 3.21 -7.85
CA GLY A 39 -8.79 3.76 -8.87
C GLY A 39 -7.33 3.73 -8.45
N ASP A 40 -6.54 4.65 -9.00
CA ASP A 40 -5.09 4.72 -8.77
C ASP A 40 -4.80 5.16 -7.34
N TRP A 41 -3.91 4.43 -6.67
CA TRP A 41 -3.46 4.74 -5.33
C TRP A 41 -1.94 4.77 -5.25
N PHE A 42 -1.44 5.78 -4.56
CA PHE A 42 -0.02 6.00 -4.35
C PHE A 42 0.30 5.94 -2.86
N CYS A 43 1.32 5.19 -2.50
CA CYS A 43 1.72 5.04 -1.11
C CYS A 43 2.31 6.35 -0.57
N PRO A 44 2.32 6.54 0.77
CA PRO A 44 2.87 7.76 1.38
C PRO A 44 4.32 8.06 1.01
N LYS A 45 5.09 7.05 0.56
CA LYS A 45 6.45 7.26 0.03
C LYS A 45 6.43 7.91 -1.35
N CYS A 46 5.58 7.43 -2.26
CA CYS A 46 5.41 8.02 -3.59
C CYS A 46 4.78 9.41 -3.52
N CYS A 47 3.87 9.65 -2.57
CA CYS A 47 3.24 10.97 -2.38
C CYS A 47 4.17 12.03 -1.73
N LYS A 48 5.30 11.63 -1.14
CA LYS A 48 6.23 12.54 -0.42
C LYS A 48 7.44 12.96 -1.25
N SER A 49 7.49 12.63 -2.54
CA SER A 49 8.59 13.00 -3.41
C SER A 49 8.26 14.26 -4.22
N ASP A 50 8.62 15.41 -3.66
CA ASP A 50 9.29 16.51 -4.39
C ASP A 50 10.80 16.34 -4.20
#